data_AF-A0A917VHE1-F1
#
_entry.id   AF-A0A917VHE1-F1
#
_cell.length_a   1.000
_cell.length_b   1.000
_cell.length_c   1.000
_cell.angle_alpha   90.00
_cell.angle_beta   90.00
_cell.angle_gamma   90.00
#
_symmetry.space_group_name_H-M   'P 1'
#
loop_
_entity.id
_entity.type
_entity.pdbx_description
1 polymer ?
#
loop_
_entity_poly.entity_id
_entity_poly.type
_entity_poly.pdbx_seq_one_letter_code
_entity_poly.pdbx_strand_id
1 'polypeptide(L)'
;MHGCAPFGSGQGVVGVGRLMATAPCTAFGGVVEGSGERVGQALLHERVGFLAQLSHELTRSLVASRWDEASLDVLAAGVDGRGEPLPSKGWMAVRRLNWARNAVPAAGVYVSDRVRRAAEEYAARTLRLALHRRALLAAVLATWPVDPFRRTGAEWTALRTLLPTDASNAEIRNRTRQICAHLAERGKLPAGLCELEEPPEIAAQVLLAAMDRQQVTLERMDAGLARLRVRLPPCTYGCRITCRPVPVSRARSGCWPRPSPGTRRSIPMSRSGARWRVAKPGRC
;
A
#
# COMPACT_ATOMS: atom_id res chain seq x y z
N MET A 1 -2.14 44.17 -44.84
CA MET A 1 -1.17 44.00 -43.72
C MET A 1 -1.54 45.07 -42.69
N HIS A 2 -1.94 44.85 -41.44
CA HIS A 2 -2.05 43.70 -40.54
C HIS A 2 -3.35 43.86 -39.73
N GLY A 3 -4.03 42.75 -39.44
CA GLY A 3 -5.21 42.73 -38.58
C GLY A 3 -4.84 42.77 -37.10
N CYS A 4 -5.58 43.58 -36.33
CA CYS A 4 -5.66 43.49 -34.88
C CYS A 4 -6.68 42.41 -34.51
N ALA A 5 -6.23 41.36 -33.84
CA ALA A 5 -7.10 40.41 -33.12
C ALA A 5 -7.08 40.76 -31.61
N PRO A 6 -8.21 40.74 -30.91
CA PRO A 6 -8.26 41.00 -29.48
C PRO A 6 -7.79 39.80 -28.65
N PHE A 7 -7.14 40.12 -27.55
CA PHE A 7 -6.72 39.23 -26.47
C PHE A 7 -7.90 38.40 -25.95
N GLY A 8 -7.85 37.08 -26.16
CA GLY A 8 -8.77 36.13 -25.54
C GLY A 8 -8.38 35.87 -24.09
N SER A 9 -9.22 36.31 -23.16
CA SER A 9 -9.19 35.97 -21.75
C SER A 9 -9.46 34.47 -21.56
N GLY A 10 -8.40 33.68 -21.38
CA GLY A 10 -8.50 32.28 -20.98
C GLY A 10 -9.05 32.18 -19.57
N GLN A 11 -10.36 31.94 -19.45
CA GLN A 11 -10.98 31.49 -18.21
C GLN A 11 -10.36 30.15 -17.81
N GLY A 12 -9.49 30.20 -16.80
CA GLY A 12 -8.99 29.02 -16.13
C GLY A 12 -10.16 28.28 -15.49
N VAL A 13 -10.55 27.15 -16.07
CA VAL A 13 -11.45 26.21 -15.41
C VAL A 13 -10.69 25.65 -14.22
N VAL A 14 -10.99 26.20 -13.04
CA VAL A 14 -10.56 25.64 -11.75
C VAL A 14 -11.18 24.25 -11.68
N GLY A 15 -10.37 23.22 -11.94
CA GLY A 15 -10.77 21.84 -11.77
C GLY A 15 -11.12 21.63 -10.31
N VAL A 16 -12.41 21.62 -9.99
CA VAL A 16 -12.91 21.23 -8.68
C VAL A 16 -12.42 19.81 -8.44
N GLY A 17 -11.43 19.68 -7.54
CA GLY A 17 -10.93 18.39 -7.09
C GLY A 17 -12.11 17.55 -6.66
N ARG A 18 -12.41 16.50 -7.41
CA ARG A 18 -13.52 15.60 -7.11
C ARG A 18 -13.22 14.97 -5.75
N LEU A 19 -13.92 15.41 -4.71
CA LEU A 19 -13.80 14.84 -3.37
C LEU A 19 -14.14 13.35 -3.47
N MET A 20 -13.12 12.51 -3.36
CA MET A 20 -13.28 11.06 -3.26
C MET A 20 -13.67 10.76 -1.82
N ALA A 21 -14.96 10.58 -1.56
CA ALA A 21 -15.42 10.08 -0.27
C ALA A 21 -15.05 8.60 -0.15
N THR A 22 -14.15 8.28 0.77
CA THR A 22 -13.84 6.90 1.16
C THR A 22 -14.74 6.51 2.34
N ALA A 23 -15.53 5.45 2.18
CA ALA A 23 -16.33 4.89 3.26
C ALA A 23 -15.79 3.50 3.64
N PRO A 24 -15.39 3.26 4.90
CA PRO A 24 -15.09 1.91 5.35
C PRO A 24 -16.35 1.04 5.28
N CYS A 25 -16.21 -0.19 4.81
CA CYS A 25 -17.31 -1.15 4.74
C CYS A 25 -16.85 -2.46 5.40
N THR A 26 -17.62 -2.96 6.36
CA THR A 26 -17.35 -4.26 6.99
C THR A 26 -18.23 -5.33 6.35
N ALA A 27 -17.61 -6.42 5.93
CA ALA A 27 -18.31 -7.59 5.40
C ALA A 27 -18.37 -8.70 6.46
N PHE A 28 -19.58 -9.17 6.78
CA PHE A 28 -19.82 -10.24 7.77
C PHE A 28 -20.20 -11.58 7.13
N GLY A 29 -20.31 -11.63 5.80
CA GLY A 29 -20.68 -12.83 5.06
C GLY A 29 -20.87 -12.52 3.59
N GLY A 30 -21.00 -13.55 2.76
CA GLY A 30 -21.12 -13.43 1.31
C GLY A 30 -21.99 -14.53 0.71
N VAL A 31 -22.12 -14.50 -0.61
CA VAL A 31 -22.79 -15.54 -1.38
C VAL A 31 -21.88 -15.95 -2.53
N VAL A 32 -21.74 -17.25 -2.76
CA VAL A 32 -21.01 -17.79 -3.90
C VAL A 32 -21.84 -17.57 -5.18
N GLU A 33 -21.31 -16.76 -6.09
CA GLU A 33 -21.96 -16.42 -7.35
C GLU A 33 -21.88 -17.61 -8.32
N GLY A 34 -22.87 -18.51 -8.21
CA GLY A 34 -22.98 -19.74 -8.99
C GLY A 34 -23.84 -20.79 -8.28
N SER A 35 -23.53 -21.09 -7.02
CA SER A 35 -24.31 -22.03 -6.20
C SER A 35 -25.37 -21.34 -5.33
N GLY A 36 -25.24 -20.03 -5.08
CA GLY A 36 -26.08 -19.33 -4.12
C GLY A 36 -25.77 -19.67 -2.65
N GLU A 37 -24.75 -20.50 -2.41
CA GLU A 37 -24.32 -20.90 -1.08
C GLU A 37 -23.88 -19.68 -0.27
N ARG A 38 -24.34 -19.62 0.99
CA ARG A 38 -23.96 -18.58 1.93
C ARG A 38 -22.57 -18.85 2.50
N VAL A 39 -21.69 -17.89 2.33
CA VAL A 39 -20.38 -17.86 3.00
C VAL A 39 -20.55 -17.15 4.33
N GLY A 40 -20.45 -17.88 5.43
CA GLY A 40 -20.45 -17.32 6.78
C GLY A 40 -19.21 -16.48 7.08
N GLN A 41 -19.28 -15.69 8.15
CA GLN A 41 -18.22 -14.77 8.56
C GLN A 41 -16.85 -15.44 8.71
N ALA A 42 -16.79 -16.61 9.36
CA ALA A 42 -15.53 -17.31 9.63
C ALA A 42 -14.79 -17.70 8.33
N LEU A 43 -15.50 -18.34 7.40
CA LEU A 43 -14.93 -18.75 6.12
C LEU A 43 -14.55 -17.55 5.25
N LEU A 44 -15.34 -16.46 5.30
CA LEU A 44 -15.00 -15.23 4.60
C LEU A 44 -13.70 -14.63 5.14
N HIS A 45 -13.60 -14.51 6.47
CA HIS A 45 -12.42 -13.97 7.14
C HIS A 45 -11.18 -14.81 6.82
N GLU A 46 -11.29 -16.14 6.81
CA GLU A 46 -10.20 -17.04 6.43
C GLU A 46 -9.73 -16.78 4.99
N ARG A 47 -10.65 -16.71 4.03
CA ARG A 47 -10.32 -16.49 2.61
C ARG A 47 -9.72 -15.11 2.34
N VAL A 48 -10.26 -14.07 2.97
CA VAL A 48 -9.76 -12.69 2.86
C VAL A 48 -8.41 -12.56 3.56
N GLY A 49 -8.28 -13.15 4.76
CA GLY A 49 -7.03 -13.17 5.52
C GLY A 49 -5.92 -13.86 4.75
N PHE A 50 -6.19 -15.00 4.12
CA PHE A 50 -5.23 -15.67 3.26
C PHE A 50 -4.81 -14.81 2.06
N LEU A 51 -5.75 -14.17 1.36
CA LEU A 51 -5.42 -13.27 0.26
C LEU A 51 -4.59 -12.05 0.72
N ALA A 52 -4.94 -11.46 1.87
CA ALA A 52 -4.23 -10.35 2.48
C ALA A 52 -2.81 -10.74 2.88
N GLN A 53 -2.62 -11.94 3.43
CA GLN A 53 -1.32 -12.47 3.79
C GLN A 53 -0.44 -12.72 2.56
N LEU A 54 -0.99 -13.31 1.49
CA LEU A 54 -0.25 -13.47 0.23
C LEU A 54 0.20 -12.13 -0.36
N SER A 55 -0.72 -11.14 -0.35
CA SER A 55 -0.41 -9.77 -0.80
C SER A 55 0.68 -9.13 0.07
N HIS A 56 0.58 -9.29 1.38
CA HIS A 56 1.57 -8.81 2.35
C HIS A 56 2.95 -9.38 2.08
N GLU A 57 3.09 -10.71 2.00
CA GLU A 57 4.38 -11.39 1.84
C GLU A 57 5.07 -10.99 0.54
N LEU A 58 4.33 -10.98 -0.58
CA LEU A 58 4.86 -10.56 -1.88
C LEU A 58 5.29 -9.10 -1.88
N THR A 59 4.46 -8.22 -1.30
CA THR A 59 4.77 -6.78 -1.23
C THR A 59 5.98 -6.53 -0.33
N ARG A 60 6.01 -7.13 0.87
CA ARG A 60 7.10 -7.01 1.83
C ARG A 60 8.42 -7.50 1.23
N SER A 61 8.41 -8.68 0.61
CA SER A 61 9.59 -9.24 -0.06
C SER A 61 10.12 -8.30 -1.14
N LEU A 62 9.23 -7.78 -1.99
CA LEU A 62 9.63 -6.87 -3.06
C LEU A 62 10.22 -5.56 -2.53
N VAL A 63 9.54 -4.92 -1.58
CA VAL A 63 9.99 -3.67 -0.95
C VAL A 63 11.33 -3.87 -0.25
N ALA A 64 11.46 -4.91 0.58
CA ALA A 64 12.71 -5.19 1.28
C ALA A 64 13.87 -5.44 0.30
N SER A 65 13.62 -6.17 -0.79
CA SER A 65 14.65 -6.46 -1.81
C SER A 65 15.11 -5.25 -2.64
N ARG A 66 14.39 -4.11 -2.53
CA ARG A 66 14.63 -2.87 -3.28
C ARG A 66 14.74 -1.65 -2.36
N TRP A 67 14.91 -1.88 -1.07
CA TRP A 67 15.16 -0.83 -0.10
C TRP A 67 16.66 -0.55 -0.02
N ASP A 68 17.18 0.00 -1.11
CA ASP A 68 18.57 0.40 -1.26
C ASP A 68 18.66 1.68 -2.10
N GLU A 69 19.70 2.47 -1.88
CA GLU A 69 19.86 3.77 -2.54
C GLU A 69 19.87 3.65 -4.07
N ALA A 70 20.51 2.61 -4.62
CA ALA A 70 20.60 2.42 -6.07
C ALA A 70 19.24 2.11 -6.70
N SER A 71 18.42 1.28 -6.06
CA SER A 71 17.04 1.04 -6.50
C SER A 71 16.19 2.32 -6.39
N LEU A 72 16.36 3.12 -5.34
CA LEU A 72 15.66 4.40 -5.21
C LEU A 72 16.12 5.43 -6.25
N ASP A 73 17.40 5.43 -6.64
CA ASP A 73 17.93 6.25 -7.74
C ASP A 73 17.27 5.90 -9.07
N VAL A 74 17.12 4.61 -9.38
CA VAL A 74 16.42 4.16 -10.59
C VAL A 74 14.97 4.66 -10.60
N LEU A 75 14.26 4.62 -9.47
CA LEU A 75 12.90 5.16 -9.41
C LEU A 75 12.85 6.69 -9.51
N ALA A 76 13.82 7.39 -8.93
CA ALA A 76 13.92 8.84 -8.98
C ALA A 76 14.23 9.36 -10.39
N ALA A 77 15.10 8.65 -11.12
CA ALA A 77 15.42 8.96 -12.51
C ALA A 77 14.19 8.82 -13.43
N GLY A 78 13.22 7.97 -13.05
CA GLY A 78 11.97 7.83 -13.78
C GLY A 78 12.11 7.16 -15.15
N VAL A 79 13.28 6.58 -15.45
CA VAL A 79 13.58 5.86 -16.69
C VAL A 79 14.16 4.48 -16.39
N ASP A 80 14.03 3.54 -17.33
CA ASP A 80 14.68 2.23 -17.23
C ASP A 80 16.13 2.26 -17.76
N GLY A 81 16.80 1.11 -17.75
CA GLY A 81 18.19 0.98 -18.21
C GLY A 81 18.42 1.25 -19.71
N ARG A 82 17.34 1.49 -20.48
CA ARG A 82 17.39 1.90 -21.89
C ARG A 82 17.07 3.39 -22.07
N GLY A 83 16.82 4.13 -20.99
CA GLY A 83 16.40 5.52 -21.02
C GLY A 83 14.90 5.71 -21.30
N GLU A 84 14.11 4.63 -21.34
CA GLU A 84 12.67 4.72 -21.59
C GLU A 84 11.92 5.10 -20.31
N PRO A 85 10.91 6.00 -20.39
CA PRO A 85 10.18 6.46 -19.21
C PRO A 85 9.47 5.31 -18.50
N LEU A 86 9.52 5.29 -17.17
CA LEU A 86 8.84 4.27 -16.38
C LEU A 86 7.31 4.43 -16.46
N PRO A 87 6.56 3.33 -16.61
CA PRO A 87 5.11 3.36 -16.58
C PRO A 87 4.54 4.01 -15.31
N SER A 88 3.49 4.80 -15.47
CA SER A 88 2.77 5.40 -14.34
C SER A 88 2.17 4.34 -13.40
N LYS A 89 1.65 3.25 -13.96
CA LYS A 89 1.20 2.07 -13.17
C LYS A 89 2.40 1.38 -12.54
N GLY A 90 2.40 1.28 -11.22
CA GLY A 90 3.50 0.75 -10.43
C GLY A 90 3.86 -0.70 -10.77
N TRP A 91 2.87 -1.58 -10.93
CA TRP A 91 3.13 -2.97 -11.28
C TRP A 91 3.83 -3.13 -12.64
N MET A 92 3.51 -2.25 -13.61
CA MET A 92 4.17 -2.25 -14.92
C MET A 92 5.62 -1.76 -14.81
N ALA A 93 5.87 -0.73 -14.00
CA ALA A 93 7.23 -0.22 -13.77
C ALA A 93 8.12 -1.27 -13.12
N VAL A 94 7.64 -1.95 -12.07
CA VAL A 94 8.37 -3.04 -11.40
C VAL A 94 8.71 -4.18 -12.38
N ARG A 95 7.80 -4.51 -13.30
CA ARG A 95 8.06 -5.52 -14.35
C ARG A 95 9.06 -5.03 -15.40
N ARG A 96 8.95 -3.78 -15.84
CA ARG A 96 9.91 -3.16 -16.78
C ARG A 96 11.32 -3.17 -16.21
N LEU A 97 11.46 -2.87 -14.92
CA LEU A 97 12.73 -2.95 -14.18
C LEU A 97 13.17 -4.38 -13.86
N ASN A 98 12.38 -5.38 -14.25
CA ASN A 98 12.60 -6.80 -13.95
C ASN A 98 12.69 -7.10 -12.45
N TRP A 99 12.09 -6.28 -11.58
CA TRP A 99 12.13 -6.45 -10.12
C TRP A 99 11.10 -7.46 -9.62
N ALA A 100 10.02 -7.69 -10.37
CA ALA A 100 8.95 -8.62 -9.98
C ALA A 100 9.44 -10.07 -9.76
N ARG A 101 10.59 -10.45 -10.34
CA ARG A 101 11.21 -11.77 -10.16
C ARG A 101 11.66 -12.04 -8.72
N ASN A 102 11.92 -10.99 -7.94
CA ASN A 102 12.38 -11.11 -6.55
C ASN A 102 11.26 -11.47 -5.58
N ALA A 103 10.00 -11.20 -5.96
CA ALA A 103 8.83 -11.57 -5.18
C ALA A 103 8.36 -12.97 -5.58
N VAL A 104 8.89 -13.98 -4.90
CA VAL A 104 8.55 -15.40 -5.11
C VAL A 104 7.59 -15.83 -4.01
N PRO A 105 6.41 -16.41 -4.36
CA PRO A 105 5.51 -16.95 -3.36
C PRO A 105 6.14 -18.16 -2.65
N ALA A 106 5.64 -18.50 -1.47
CA ALA A 106 6.04 -19.70 -0.75
C ALA A 106 5.90 -20.96 -1.63
N ALA A 107 6.79 -21.94 -1.41
CA ALA A 107 6.80 -23.18 -2.19
C ALA A 107 5.43 -23.88 -2.15
N GLY A 108 4.95 -24.35 -3.30
CA GLY A 108 3.65 -25.00 -3.44
C GLY A 108 2.44 -24.06 -3.44
N VAL A 109 2.62 -22.74 -3.27
CA VAL A 109 1.54 -21.76 -3.34
C VAL A 109 1.40 -21.19 -4.74
N TYR A 110 0.27 -21.47 -5.37
CA TYR A 110 -0.09 -20.81 -6.63
C TYR A 110 -0.65 -19.42 -6.38
N VAL A 111 -0.02 -18.41 -6.98
CA VAL A 111 -0.51 -17.02 -6.98
C VAL A 111 -0.83 -16.60 -8.41
N SER A 112 -2.11 -16.28 -8.65
CA SER A 112 -2.53 -15.76 -9.95
C SER A 112 -1.85 -14.43 -10.28
N ASP A 113 -1.60 -14.15 -11.58
CA ASP A 113 -1.01 -12.88 -12.05
C ASP A 113 -1.76 -11.65 -11.51
N ARG A 114 -3.07 -11.75 -11.30
CA ARG A 114 -3.92 -10.65 -10.78
C ARG A 114 -3.58 -10.27 -9.35
N VAL A 115 -3.29 -11.26 -8.51
CA VAL A 115 -2.86 -11.05 -7.13
C VAL A 115 -1.43 -10.51 -7.12
N ARG A 116 -0.55 -11.02 -8.00
CA ARG A 116 0.80 -10.49 -8.17
C ARG A 116 0.78 -9.01 -8.55
N ARG A 117 -0.04 -8.59 -9.52
CA ARG A 117 -0.18 -7.18 -9.91
C ARG A 117 -0.59 -6.28 -8.75
N ALA A 118 -1.49 -6.74 -7.88
CA ALA A 118 -1.91 -5.95 -6.72
C ALA A 118 -0.77 -5.75 -5.72
N ALA A 119 0.02 -6.79 -5.45
CA ALA A 119 1.19 -6.72 -4.58
C ALA A 119 2.31 -5.86 -5.21
N GLU A 120 2.60 -6.05 -6.50
CA GLU A 120 3.58 -5.26 -7.26
C GLU A 120 3.21 -3.77 -7.30
N GLU A 121 1.93 -3.45 -7.49
CA GLU A 121 1.43 -2.08 -7.43
C GLU A 121 1.58 -1.48 -6.03
N TYR A 122 1.29 -2.26 -4.97
CA TYR A 122 1.45 -1.78 -3.60
C TYR A 122 2.93 -1.50 -3.30
N ALA A 123 3.82 -2.43 -3.64
CA ALA A 123 5.26 -2.26 -3.45
C ALA A 123 5.79 -1.03 -4.19
N ALA A 124 5.41 -0.85 -5.46
CA ALA A 124 5.81 0.29 -6.26
C ALA A 124 5.35 1.63 -5.65
N ARG A 125 4.12 1.70 -5.14
CA ARG A 125 3.61 2.90 -4.44
C ARG A 125 4.40 3.19 -3.18
N THR A 126 4.68 2.16 -2.38
CA THR A 126 5.48 2.29 -1.15
C THR A 126 6.88 2.82 -1.45
N LEU A 127 7.56 2.26 -2.46
CA LEU A 127 8.90 2.70 -2.87
C LEU A 127 8.88 4.12 -3.46
N ARG A 128 7.88 4.48 -4.28
CA ARG A 128 7.73 5.85 -4.80
C ARG A 128 7.47 6.88 -3.70
N LEU A 129 6.68 6.54 -2.69
CA LEU A 129 6.48 7.40 -1.51
C LEU A 129 7.78 7.59 -0.72
N ALA A 130 8.72 6.65 -0.79
CA ALA A 130 10.03 6.83 -0.18
C ALA A 130 10.88 7.90 -0.86
N LEU A 131 10.64 8.21 -2.14
CA LEU A 131 11.40 9.24 -2.87
C LEU A 131 11.21 10.63 -2.26
N HIS A 132 10.00 10.98 -1.83
CA HIS A 132 9.76 12.24 -1.13
C HIS A 132 10.56 12.29 0.19
N ARG A 133 10.51 11.21 0.98
CA ARG A 133 11.25 11.11 2.25
C ARG A 133 12.76 11.18 2.03
N ARG A 134 13.25 10.57 0.95
CA ARG A 134 14.65 10.58 0.53
C ARG A 134 15.11 11.98 0.13
N ALA A 135 14.33 12.68 -0.69
CA ALA A 135 14.63 14.04 -1.11
C ALA A 135 14.69 15.01 0.09
N LEU A 136 13.73 14.88 1.01
CA LEU A 136 13.72 15.65 2.26
C LEU A 136 14.98 15.37 3.11
N LEU A 137 15.36 14.10 3.27
CA LEU A 137 16.57 13.73 4.01
C LEU A 137 17.83 14.30 3.35
N ALA A 138 17.96 14.15 2.02
CA ALA A 138 19.10 14.67 1.28
C ALA A 138 19.25 16.20 1.46
N ALA A 139 18.15 16.96 1.39
CA ALA A 139 18.16 18.40 1.64
C ALA A 139 18.61 18.75 3.07
N VAL A 140 18.13 17.99 4.07
CA VAL A 140 18.50 18.18 5.48
C VAL A 140 19.98 17.87 5.73
N LEU A 141 20.52 16.80 5.12
CA LEU A 141 21.92 16.42 5.24
C LEU A 141 22.86 17.41 4.52
N ALA A 142 22.49 17.84 3.31
CA ALA A 142 23.24 18.83 2.56
C ALA A 142 23.32 20.20 3.26
N THR A 143 22.40 20.46 4.18
CA THR A 143 22.34 21.69 4.99
C THR A 143 22.35 21.37 6.48
N TRP A 144 23.13 20.35 6.86
CA TRP A 144 23.24 19.95 8.27
C TRP A 144 23.79 21.13 9.09
N PRO A 145 23.03 21.63 10.09
CA PRO A 145 23.38 22.85 10.79
C PRO A 145 24.40 22.58 11.90
N VAL A 146 24.99 23.66 12.42
CA VAL A 146 25.88 23.57 13.60
C VAL A 146 25.11 23.12 14.84
N ASP A 147 23.91 23.68 15.06
CA ASP A 147 22.96 23.23 16.09
C ASP A 147 21.66 22.74 15.42
N PRO A 148 21.39 21.42 15.40
CA PRO A 148 20.19 20.85 14.77
C PRO A 148 18.88 21.29 15.44
N PHE A 149 18.92 21.77 16.67
CA PHE A 149 17.73 22.27 17.38
C PHE A 149 17.57 23.78 17.27
N ARG A 150 18.57 24.50 16.76
CA ARG A 150 18.58 25.97 16.63
C ARG A 150 19.18 26.42 15.29
N ARG A 151 18.54 26.03 14.18
CA ARG A 151 18.87 26.56 12.85
C ARG A 151 18.71 28.08 12.79
N THR A 152 19.76 28.74 12.32
CA THR A 152 19.81 30.17 11.99
C THR A 152 18.95 30.49 10.76
N GLY A 153 18.65 31.79 10.56
CA GLY A 153 17.91 32.24 9.37
C GLY A 153 18.60 31.87 8.05
N ALA A 154 19.93 31.98 7.98
CA ALA A 154 20.70 31.60 6.80
C ALA A 154 20.62 30.10 6.50
N GLU A 155 20.76 29.25 7.54
CA GLU A 155 20.60 27.79 7.40
C GLU A 155 19.17 27.41 6.98
N TRP A 156 18.15 28.12 7.48
CA TRP A 156 16.78 27.94 7.02
C TRP A 156 16.58 28.30 5.57
N THR A 157 17.16 29.42 5.12
CA THR A 157 17.12 29.83 3.72
C THR A 157 17.79 28.78 2.84
N ALA A 158 19.00 28.34 3.20
CA ALA A 158 19.72 27.30 2.47
C ALA A 158 18.90 26.01 2.38
N LEU A 159 18.34 25.52 3.50
CA LEU A 159 17.49 24.33 3.49
C LEU A 159 16.29 24.47 2.55
N ARG A 160 15.56 25.60 2.61
CA ARG A 160 14.36 25.83 1.78
C ARG A 160 14.64 25.83 0.28
N THR A 161 15.86 26.15 -0.15
CA THR A 161 16.21 26.06 -1.58
C THR A 161 16.30 24.62 -2.10
N LEU A 162 16.49 23.64 -1.21
CA LEU A 162 16.65 22.23 -1.56
C LEU A 162 15.43 21.36 -1.22
N LEU A 163 14.48 21.89 -0.44
CA LEU A 163 13.31 21.13 0.00
C LEU A 163 12.34 20.84 -1.15
N PRO A 164 11.67 19.68 -1.12
CA PRO A 164 10.47 19.45 -1.92
C PRO A 164 9.39 20.53 -1.64
N THR A 165 8.64 20.94 -2.68
CA THR A 165 7.67 22.05 -2.61
C THR A 165 6.60 21.88 -1.53
N ASP A 166 6.26 20.64 -1.18
CA ASP A 166 5.21 20.27 -0.23
C ASP A 166 5.75 19.87 1.16
N ALA A 167 7.05 19.99 1.41
CA ALA A 167 7.66 19.61 2.68
C ALA A 167 7.16 20.49 3.84
N SER A 168 6.65 19.83 4.89
CA SER A 168 6.17 20.51 6.11
C SER A 168 7.28 20.68 7.16
N ASN A 169 7.13 21.70 8.01
CA ASN A 169 8.00 21.90 9.17
C ASN A 169 8.02 20.68 10.13
N ALA A 170 6.91 19.94 10.20
CA ALA A 170 6.82 18.74 11.02
C ALA A 170 7.71 17.62 10.47
N GLU A 171 7.73 17.43 9.15
CA GLU A 171 8.59 16.43 8.51
C GLU A 171 10.07 16.79 8.66
N ILE A 172 10.45 18.06 8.47
CA ILE A 172 11.83 18.54 8.69
C ILE A 172 12.27 18.25 10.14
N ARG A 173 11.42 18.58 11.12
CA ARG A 173 11.70 18.33 12.54
C ARG A 173 11.84 16.85 12.83
N ASN A 174 10.96 16.02 12.28
CA ASN A 174 11.02 14.56 12.45
C ASN A 174 12.32 13.98 11.87
N ARG A 175 12.71 14.39 10.67
CA ARG A 175 13.96 13.96 10.03
C ARG A 175 15.18 14.39 10.81
N THR A 176 15.21 15.64 11.26
CA THR A 176 16.31 16.17 12.09
C THR A 176 16.47 15.32 13.36
N ARG A 177 15.38 14.96 14.04
CA ARG A 177 15.43 14.08 15.23
C ARG A 177 15.97 12.69 14.91
N GLN A 178 15.53 12.07 13.82
CA GLN A 178 16.03 10.76 13.40
C GLN A 178 17.54 10.80 13.10
N ILE A 179 18.02 11.83 12.40
CA ILE A 179 19.44 11.99 12.10
C ILE A 179 20.25 12.22 13.38
N CYS A 180 19.76 13.05 14.31
CA CYS A 180 20.41 13.22 15.61
C CYS A 180 20.51 11.90 16.39
N ALA A 181 19.45 11.09 16.39
CA ALA A 181 19.46 9.78 17.05
C ALA A 181 20.48 8.84 16.39
N HIS A 182 20.51 8.80 15.06
CA HIS A 182 21.50 8.01 14.31
C HIS A 182 22.93 8.49 14.59
N LEU A 183 23.17 9.80 14.61
CA LEU A 183 24.47 10.39 14.91
C LEU A 183 24.93 10.05 16.34
N ALA A 184 24.02 10.07 17.31
CA ALA A 184 24.31 9.69 18.69
C ALA A 184 24.66 8.20 18.83
N GLU A 185 24.00 7.33 18.06
CA GLU A 185 24.25 5.88 18.08
C GLU A 185 25.50 5.47 17.29
N ARG A 186 25.73 6.08 16.12
CA ARG A 186 26.72 5.64 15.12
C ARG A 186 27.95 6.55 15.01
N GLY A 187 27.90 7.75 15.60
CA GLY A 187 29.00 8.72 15.57
C GLY A 187 29.24 9.40 14.22
N LYS A 188 28.38 9.17 13.22
CA LYS A 188 28.43 9.81 11.89
C LYS A 188 27.03 10.11 11.37
N LEU A 189 26.93 11.03 10.40
CA LEU A 189 25.69 11.26 9.67
C LEU A 189 25.35 10.06 8.77
N PRO A 190 24.07 9.74 8.57
CA PRO A 190 23.67 8.68 7.64
C PRO A 190 24.01 9.08 6.20
N ALA A 191 24.45 8.13 5.38
CA ALA A 191 24.74 8.35 3.97
C ALA A 191 23.47 8.54 3.12
N GLY A 192 22.33 8.06 3.60
CA GLY A 192 21.07 8.10 2.86
C GLY A 192 19.88 7.60 3.67
N LEU A 193 18.72 7.50 2.99
CA LEU A 193 17.47 7.08 3.60
C LEU A 193 17.54 5.63 4.05
N CYS A 194 18.15 4.75 3.26
CA CYS A 194 18.20 3.32 3.56
C CYS A 194 19.19 2.97 4.69
N GLU A 195 20.13 3.86 5.05
CA GLU A 195 20.96 3.73 6.27
C GLU A 195 20.23 4.29 7.50
N LEU A 196 19.37 5.31 7.32
CA LEU A 196 18.63 5.93 8.42
C LEU A 196 17.36 5.18 8.82
N GLU A 197 16.65 4.60 7.84
CA GLU A 197 15.37 3.92 8.02
C GLU A 197 15.42 2.48 7.50
N GLU A 198 14.86 1.57 8.29
CA GLU A 198 14.52 0.22 7.83
C GLU A 198 13.43 0.25 6.74
N PRO A 199 13.30 -0.81 5.92
CA PRO A 199 12.22 -0.93 4.95
C PRO A 199 10.85 -0.73 5.63
N PRO A 200 9.92 0.04 5.04
CA PRO A 200 8.62 0.32 5.64
C PRO A 200 7.85 -0.95 5.94
N GLU A 201 7.18 -0.98 7.09
CA GLU A 201 6.24 -2.06 7.41
C GLU A 201 5.06 -2.06 6.43
N ILE A 202 4.76 -3.23 5.90
CA ILE A 202 3.69 -3.44 4.93
C ILE A 202 2.46 -3.95 5.66
N ALA A 203 1.33 -3.29 5.50
CA ALA A 203 0.07 -3.76 6.07
C ALA A 203 -0.42 -5.03 5.34
N ALA A 204 -1.08 -5.93 6.08
CA ALA A 204 -1.77 -7.08 5.48
C ALA A 204 -3.07 -6.63 4.80
N GLN A 205 -2.93 -6.10 3.59
CA GLN A 205 -4.02 -5.55 2.79
C GLN A 205 -3.86 -5.85 1.31
N VAL A 206 -4.96 -5.69 0.58
CA VAL A 206 -5.05 -5.97 -0.85
C VAL A 206 -5.53 -4.73 -1.58
N LEU A 207 -4.74 -4.22 -2.51
CA LEU A 207 -5.14 -3.11 -3.37
C LEU A 207 -6.08 -3.61 -4.48
N LEU A 208 -7.37 -3.73 -4.15
CA LEU A 208 -8.39 -4.18 -5.09
C LEU A 208 -8.44 -3.34 -6.37
N ALA A 209 -8.24 -2.03 -6.28
CA ALA A 209 -8.21 -1.15 -7.46
C ALA A 209 -7.07 -1.44 -8.46
N ALA A 210 -6.04 -2.17 -8.04
CA ALA A 210 -4.95 -2.61 -8.91
C ALA A 210 -5.25 -3.93 -9.64
N MET A 211 -6.33 -4.62 -9.25
CA MET A 211 -6.75 -5.86 -9.88
C MET A 211 -7.68 -5.60 -11.08
N ASP A 212 -7.74 -6.54 -12.01
CA ASP A 212 -8.62 -6.42 -13.17
C ASP A 212 -10.08 -6.76 -12.85
N ARG A 213 -10.98 -6.47 -13.82
CA ARG A 213 -12.41 -6.73 -13.69
C ARG A 213 -12.78 -8.21 -13.60
N GLN A 214 -11.86 -9.13 -13.93
CA GLN A 214 -12.09 -10.56 -13.75
C GLN A 214 -11.82 -11.00 -12.31
N GLN A 215 -10.98 -10.27 -11.56
CA GLN A 215 -10.77 -10.51 -10.13
C GLN A 215 -11.80 -9.79 -9.27
N VAL A 216 -12.06 -8.53 -9.60
CA VAL A 216 -12.82 -7.64 -8.74
C VAL A 216 -13.70 -6.69 -9.54
N THR A 217 -14.94 -6.48 -9.07
CA THR A 217 -15.80 -5.42 -9.61
C THR A 217 -16.49 -4.72 -8.46
N LEU A 218 -16.65 -3.41 -8.52
CA LEU A 218 -17.49 -2.67 -7.59
C LEU A 218 -18.62 -2.02 -8.39
N GLU A 219 -19.85 -2.42 -8.09
CA GLU A 219 -21.07 -1.94 -8.75
C GLU A 219 -21.86 -1.12 -7.73
N ARG A 220 -22.12 0.16 -8.01
CA ARG A 220 -23.06 0.94 -7.19
C ARG A 220 -24.47 0.50 -7.54
N MET A 221 -25.26 0.15 -6.52
CA MET A 221 -26.62 -0.33 -6.70
C MET A 221 -27.65 0.77 -6.44
N ASP A 222 -27.41 1.58 -5.42
CA ASP A 222 -28.20 2.77 -5.10
C ASP A 222 -27.33 3.82 -4.37
N ALA A 223 -27.96 4.83 -3.77
CA ALA A 223 -27.25 5.91 -3.06
C ALA A 223 -26.42 5.41 -1.88
N GLY A 224 -26.87 4.38 -1.17
CA GLY A 224 -26.23 3.84 0.04
C GLY A 224 -25.69 2.40 -0.10
N LEU A 225 -25.91 1.76 -1.24
CA LEU A 225 -25.58 0.36 -1.47
C LEU A 225 -24.60 0.20 -2.63
N ALA A 226 -23.53 -0.52 -2.34
CA ALA A 226 -22.58 -0.97 -3.33
C ALA A 226 -22.34 -2.47 -3.22
N ARG A 227 -21.89 -3.03 -4.32
CA ARG A 227 -21.82 -4.45 -4.59
C ARG A 227 -20.47 -4.77 -5.17
N LEU A 228 -19.58 -5.14 -4.28
CA LEU A 228 -18.25 -5.64 -4.58
C LEU A 228 -18.32 -7.15 -4.95
N ARG A 229 -17.66 -7.54 -6.04
CA ARG A 229 -17.31 -8.92 -6.40
C ARG A 229 -15.84 -9.10 -6.19
N VAL A 230 -15.45 -10.18 -5.53
CA VAL A 230 -14.05 -10.54 -5.39
C VAL A 230 -13.92 -12.03 -5.62
N ARG A 231 -12.98 -12.41 -6.48
CA ARG A 231 -12.52 -13.79 -6.54
C ARG A 231 -11.57 -14.05 -5.38
N LEU A 232 -12.02 -14.86 -4.44
CA LEU A 232 -11.21 -15.24 -3.29
C LEU A 232 -10.53 -16.58 -3.55
N PRO A 233 -9.28 -16.77 -3.10
CA PRO A 233 -8.64 -18.07 -3.18
C PRO A 233 -9.48 -19.11 -2.43
N PRO A 234 -9.62 -20.34 -2.94
CA PRO A 234 -10.12 -21.43 -2.12
C PRO A 234 -9.11 -21.65 -0.99
N CYS A 235 -9.60 -21.71 0.25
CA CYS A 235 -8.76 -22.12 1.36
C CYS A 235 -8.18 -23.50 1.04
N THR A 236 -6.86 -23.60 0.91
CA THR A 236 -6.20 -24.89 0.86
C THR A 236 -5.95 -25.31 2.30
N TYR A 237 -6.44 -26.50 2.65
CA TYR A 237 -6.36 -27.13 3.96
C TYR A 237 -5.05 -26.82 4.70
N GLY A 238 -5.14 -26.24 5.91
CA GLY A 238 -4.05 -26.23 6.89
C GLY A 238 -3.43 -24.89 7.26
N CYS A 239 -3.82 -23.76 6.64
CA CYS A 239 -3.36 -22.45 7.11
C CYS A 239 -4.17 -22.04 8.36
N ARG A 240 -3.70 -22.47 9.54
CA ARG A 240 -4.19 -21.95 10.82
C ARG A 240 -3.63 -20.53 10.98
N ILE A 241 -4.26 -19.54 10.34
CA ILE A 241 -4.00 -18.14 10.63
C ILE A 241 -4.56 -17.88 12.03
N THR A 242 -3.72 -17.97 13.05
CA THR A 242 -4.03 -17.40 14.36
C THR A 242 -3.92 -15.88 14.24
N CYS A 243 -5.01 -15.22 13.85
CA CYS A 243 -5.14 -13.79 14.10
C CYS A 243 -5.20 -13.61 15.62
N ARG A 244 -4.12 -13.14 16.23
CA ARG A 244 -4.13 -12.67 17.60
C ARG A 244 -5.07 -11.46 17.64
N PRO A 245 -6.16 -11.46 18.43
CA PRO A 245 -6.98 -10.28 18.58
C PRO A 245 -6.09 -9.15 19.12
N VAL A 246 -6.03 -8.01 18.44
CA VAL A 246 -5.63 -6.77 19.11
C VAL A 246 -6.76 -6.47 20.09
N PRO A 247 -6.51 -6.44 21.40
CA PRO A 247 -7.57 -6.29 22.37
C PRO A 247 -8.21 -4.90 22.23
N VAL A 248 -9.48 -4.87 21.86
CA VAL A 248 -10.37 -3.80 22.30
C VAL A 248 -10.59 -4.04 23.78
N SER A 249 -10.12 -3.12 24.62
CA SER A 249 -10.16 -3.24 26.07
C SER A 249 -11.57 -3.47 26.62
N ARG A 250 -11.66 -4.40 27.58
CA ARG A 250 -12.73 -4.69 28.58
C ARG A 250 -13.98 -5.44 28.11
N ALA A 251 -14.07 -6.74 28.47
CA ALA A 251 -14.79 -7.20 29.67
C ALA A 251 -14.60 -8.72 29.90
N ARG A 252 -14.62 -9.12 31.18
CA ARG A 252 -14.59 -10.47 31.81
C ARG A 252 -15.66 -11.41 31.19
N SER A 253 -15.69 -12.75 31.28
CA SER A 253 -15.02 -13.85 32.01
C SER A 253 -15.63 -15.15 31.45
N GLY A 254 -14.90 -16.29 31.44
CA GLY A 254 -15.54 -17.61 31.30
C GLY A 254 -14.72 -18.66 30.56
N CYS A 255 -14.50 -19.80 31.22
CA CYS A 255 -13.69 -20.94 30.81
C CYS A 255 -14.10 -21.63 29.50
N TRP A 256 -13.12 -22.21 28.78
CA TRP A 256 -13.33 -23.08 27.62
C TRP A 256 -12.87 -24.52 27.92
N PRO A 257 -13.62 -25.57 27.53
CA PRO A 257 -13.10 -26.92 27.42
C PRO A 257 -12.71 -27.28 25.96
N ARG A 258 -11.68 -28.12 25.81
CA ARG A 258 -11.24 -28.75 24.54
C ARG A 258 -12.17 -29.90 24.13
N PRO A 259 -12.27 -30.25 22.83
CA PRO A 259 -11.64 -31.52 22.40
C PRO A 259 -11.06 -31.59 20.95
N SER A 260 -10.42 -32.76 20.74
CA SER A 260 -9.49 -33.35 19.75
C SER A 260 -10.02 -33.70 18.32
N PRO A 261 -9.20 -34.25 17.40
CA PRO A 261 -9.26 -34.05 15.94
C PRO A 261 -9.76 -35.24 15.08
N GLY A 262 -10.06 -34.96 13.80
CA GLY A 262 -10.22 -35.94 12.69
C GLY A 262 -11.31 -35.46 11.70
N THR A 263 -11.30 -35.62 10.38
CA THR A 263 -10.45 -36.33 9.41
C THR A 263 -10.75 -35.74 8.00
N ARG A 264 -9.77 -35.84 7.08
CA ARG A 264 -9.76 -35.31 5.70
C ARG A 264 -10.84 -35.91 4.78
N ARG A 265 -11.27 -35.14 3.77
CA ARG A 265 -11.45 -35.59 2.37
C ARG A 265 -11.51 -34.39 1.41
N SER A 266 -10.82 -34.55 0.29
CA SER A 266 -10.57 -33.68 -0.88
C SER A 266 -11.73 -33.65 -1.88
N ILE A 267 -11.82 -32.61 -2.76
CA ILE A 267 -12.43 -32.52 -4.15
C ILE A 267 -12.63 -31.00 -4.53
N PRO A 268 -12.70 -30.53 -5.82
CA PRO A 268 -11.69 -29.64 -6.42
C PRO A 268 -12.20 -28.20 -6.71
N MET A 269 -11.32 -27.37 -7.27
CA MET A 269 -11.48 -25.94 -7.53
C MET A 269 -12.53 -25.56 -8.59
N SER A 270 -13.35 -24.53 -8.32
CA SER A 270 -13.96 -23.69 -9.35
C SER A 270 -13.96 -22.20 -8.95
N ARG A 271 -13.80 -21.33 -9.95
CA ARG A 271 -13.53 -19.88 -9.83
C ARG A 271 -14.81 -19.11 -9.52
N SER A 272 -14.84 -18.30 -8.45
CA SER A 272 -16.07 -17.61 -7.98
C SER A 272 -15.84 -16.12 -7.66
N GLY A 273 -16.66 -15.19 -8.18
CA GLY A 273 -16.79 -13.78 -7.74
C GLY A 273 -17.91 -13.61 -6.68
N ALA A 274 -18.09 -12.42 -6.07
CA ALA A 274 -18.91 -12.23 -4.83
C ALA A 274 -19.93 -11.07 -4.90
N ARG A 275 -20.93 -10.94 -4.02
CA ARG A 275 -21.91 -9.83 -4.11
C ARG A 275 -22.32 -9.39 -2.70
N TRP A 276 -22.06 -8.13 -2.29
CA TRP A 276 -22.33 -7.65 -0.92
C TRP A 276 -23.60 -6.80 -0.78
N ARG A 277 -24.12 -6.74 0.45
CA ARG A 277 -25.15 -5.82 0.92
C ARG A 277 -24.64 -5.08 2.16
N VAL A 278 -24.75 -3.76 2.19
CA VAL A 278 -24.36 -2.89 3.31
C VAL A 278 -25.56 -2.70 4.23
N ALA A 279 -25.36 -2.91 5.54
CA ALA A 279 -26.36 -2.57 6.56
C ALA A 279 -26.36 -1.06 6.81
N LYS A 280 -27.55 -0.45 6.87
CA LYS A 280 -27.72 0.99 7.16
C LYS A 280 -27.24 1.30 8.60
N PRO A 281 -26.58 2.45 8.84
CA PRO A 281 -26.33 2.92 10.18
C PRO A 281 -27.67 3.33 10.85
N GLY A 282 -27.92 2.80 12.04
CA GLY A 282 -29.01 3.26 12.90
C GLY A 282 -28.76 4.71 13.34
N ARG A 283 -29.81 5.52 13.31
CA ARG A 283 -29.79 6.88 13.86
C ARG A 283 -29.80 6.78 15.38
N CYS A 284 -28.89 7.51 16.03
CA CYS A 284 -29.11 8.04 17.38
C CYS A 284 -29.51 9.50 17.23
#